data_AF-A0AAN8F107-F1
#
_entry.id   AF-A0AAN8F107-F1
#
_cell.length_a   1.000
_cell.length_b   1.000
_cell.length_c   1.000
_cell.angle_alpha   90.00
_cell.angle_beta   90.00
_cell.angle_gamma   90.00
#
_symmetry.space_group_name_H-M   'P 1'
#
loop_
_entity.id
_entity.type
_entity.pdbx_description
1 polymer ?
#
loop_
_entity_poly.entity_id
_entity_poly.type
_entity_poly.pdbx_seq_one_letter_code
_entity_poly.pdbx_strand_id
1 'polypeptide(L)'
;MSVKMPGMQRLLAGIIRFRDTVRNDLVKQFEKIRDNPSPTAAFFTCMDSRMLPARFTQSNVGDMFVVRNSGNMVPHATHYGAAGYEVSVTTEPAALELAVKRGHIHHVIVCGHADCKAINLLYNLHKSPKNFDPQSPMDHWIRRHGFASLQKLEQRLEDREKPLEFVSDVEGYTFEAYIDPEDKWGTEDKLSQINTLQQLENIASHGFITAVDIVEEGTADKKVFKVALDGRMLKTQSGKILQIESEALALAIAEEWSSQEEFLHMGHMRLTGLAFTAQDNPLNATRESIASKIMEYLHGDTILFWNVESEKLEKYQKQYWQPVIDNANEGLGTSLKPSTNLFGGDTISSVDASKVEKWLKSHNFWALTGMQYAVESVKSVLLPYSVVTFKLSASEAVHSALIEQKAQAETWGAVEWAHGVEEQELTSRLCAGALFVYMNSNTITKMRF
;
A
#
# COMPACT_ATOMS: atom_id res chain seq x y z
N MET A 1 35.47 20.07 43.11
CA MET A 1 35.77 19.45 41.80
C MET A 1 34.48 19.38 41.00
N SER A 2 34.34 20.12 39.91
CA SER A 2 33.17 20.05 39.03
C SER A 2 33.29 18.80 38.15
N VAL A 3 32.40 17.83 38.36
CA VAL A 3 32.32 16.62 37.53
C VAL A 3 31.79 17.04 36.16
N LYS A 4 32.68 17.21 35.18
CA LYS A 4 32.28 17.39 33.77
C LYS A 4 31.59 16.11 33.32
N MET A 5 30.28 16.16 33.09
CA MET A 5 29.49 15.08 32.49
C MET A 5 29.45 15.27 30.97
N PRO A 6 30.33 14.61 30.19
CA PRO A 6 30.52 14.92 28.77
C PRO A 6 29.27 14.57 27.93
N GLY A 7 28.53 13.53 28.34
CA GLY A 7 27.29 13.10 27.68
C GLY A 7 26.17 14.14 27.84
N MET A 8 26.00 14.70 29.04
CA MET A 8 24.97 15.72 29.28
C MET A 8 25.27 17.01 28.51
N GLN A 9 26.53 17.42 28.46
CA GLN A 9 26.94 18.58 27.66
C GLN A 9 26.63 18.38 26.17
N ARG A 10 26.83 17.16 25.65
CA ARG A 10 26.49 16.82 24.26
C ARG A 10 24.98 16.89 23.99
N LEU A 11 24.17 16.38 24.91
CA LEU A 11 22.70 16.45 24.81
C LEU A 11 22.21 17.90 24.84
N LEU A 12 22.70 18.70 25.80
CA LEU A 12 22.35 20.12 25.93
C LEU A 12 22.75 20.92 24.68
N ALA A 13 23.97 20.71 24.17
CA ALA A 13 24.42 21.34 22.93
C ALA A 13 23.57 20.89 21.72
N GLY A 14 23.11 19.63 21.71
CA GLY A 14 22.18 19.11 20.70
C GLY A 14 20.81 19.79 20.76
N ILE A 15 20.26 20.01 21.95
CA ILE A 15 18.98 20.71 22.15
C ILE A 15 19.08 22.17 21.69
N ILE A 16 20.17 22.86 22.02
CA ILE A 16 20.41 24.24 21.57
C ILE A 16 20.45 24.27 20.03
N ARG A 17 21.24 23.39 19.40
CA ARG A 17 21.30 23.28 17.94
C ARG A 17 19.94 22.99 17.31
N PHE A 18 19.18 22.06 17.88
CA PHE A 18 17.83 21.75 17.41
C PHE A 18 16.93 22.99 17.41
N ARG A 19 16.98 23.81 18.48
CA ARG A 19 16.21 25.05 18.59
C ARG A 19 16.59 26.06 17.50
N ASP A 20 17.87 26.13 17.17
CA ASP A 20 18.39 27.13 16.23
C ASP A 20 18.25 26.72 14.76
N THR A 21 18.22 25.41 14.45
CA THR A 21 18.22 24.94 13.06
C THR A 21 16.95 24.22 12.62
N VAL A 22 16.45 23.24 13.39
CA VAL A 22 15.40 22.30 12.91
C VAL A 22 14.01 22.69 13.39
N ARG A 23 13.93 23.38 14.55
CA ARG A 23 12.67 23.63 15.25
C ARG A 23 11.61 24.27 14.37
N ASN A 24 11.96 25.29 13.58
CA ASN A 24 10.97 26.06 12.80
C ASN A 24 10.22 25.17 11.80
N ASP A 25 10.92 24.27 11.12
CA ASP A 25 10.29 23.38 10.15
C ASP A 25 9.50 22.26 10.85
N LEU A 26 10.00 21.76 11.98
CA LEU A 26 9.27 20.77 12.77
C LEU A 26 7.96 21.36 13.34
N VAL A 27 7.98 22.61 13.79
CA VAL A 27 6.77 23.32 14.27
C VAL A 27 5.72 23.42 13.16
N LYS A 28 6.13 23.77 11.93
CA LYS A 28 5.20 23.77 10.78
C LYS A 28 4.60 22.39 10.51
N GLN A 29 5.38 21.32 10.67
CA GLN A 29 4.86 19.95 10.54
C GLN A 29 3.84 19.65 11.64
N PHE A 30 4.15 19.99 12.89
CA PHE A 30 3.21 19.85 14.02
C PHE A 30 1.91 20.63 13.80
N GLU A 31 1.98 21.86 13.30
CA GLU A 31 0.79 22.68 13.01
C GLU A 31 -0.11 22.03 11.96
N LYS A 32 0.46 21.37 10.95
CA LYS A 32 -0.32 20.66 9.91
C LYS A 32 -1.07 19.44 10.45
N ILE A 33 -0.47 18.70 11.39
CA ILE A 33 -1.02 17.44 11.91
C ILE A 33 -1.78 17.60 13.24
N ARG A 34 -1.72 18.78 13.86
CA ARG A 34 -2.19 19.02 15.25
C ARG A 34 -3.60 18.50 15.47
N ASP A 35 -4.50 18.84 14.56
CA ASP A 35 -5.93 18.59 14.72
C ASP A 35 -6.36 17.27 14.03
N ASN A 36 -5.57 16.75 13.08
CA ASN A 36 -5.86 15.54 12.31
C ASN A 36 -4.58 14.73 12.00
N PRO A 37 -4.00 14.00 12.96
CA PRO A 37 -2.91 13.08 12.68
C PRO A 37 -3.44 11.85 11.93
N SER A 38 -2.72 11.40 10.89
CA SER A 38 -3.03 10.18 10.11
C SER A 38 -1.83 9.22 10.13
N PRO A 39 -1.52 8.62 11.29
CA PRO A 39 -0.46 7.63 11.40
C PRO A 39 -0.80 6.38 10.58
N THR A 40 0.18 5.87 9.86
CA THR A 40 0.01 4.70 8.97
C THR A 40 0.39 3.39 9.63
N ALA A 41 1.23 3.42 10.68
CA ALA A 41 1.73 2.19 11.30
C ALA A 41 2.01 2.31 12.82
N ALA A 42 2.01 1.17 13.49
CA ALA A 42 2.56 0.98 14.83
C ALA A 42 3.89 0.22 14.73
N PHE A 43 4.99 0.81 15.21
CA PHE A 43 6.36 0.32 15.05
C PHE A 43 6.95 -0.11 16.40
N PHE A 44 7.07 -1.42 16.62
CA PHE A 44 7.71 -2.02 17.79
C PHE A 44 9.18 -2.32 17.52
N THR A 45 10.08 -1.83 18.35
CA THR A 45 11.52 -2.02 18.14
C THR A 45 12.32 -1.96 19.43
N CYS A 46 13.62 -2.28 19.33
CA CYS A 46 14.51 -2.28 20.47
C CYS A 46 14.84 -0.84 20.93
N MET A 47 15.01 -0.67 22.24
CA MET A 47 15.52 0.56 22.83
C MET A 47 17.03 0.77 22.59
N ASP A 48 17.71 -0.12 21.87
CA ASP A 48 19.12 -0.01 21.50
C ASP A 48 19.42 1.35 20.85
N SER A 49 20.49 2.00 21.31
CA SER A 49 20.90 3.32 20.83
C SER A 49 21.23 3.40 19.34
N ARG A 50 21.51 2.26 18.69
CA ARG A 50 21.75 2.15 17.24
C ARG A 50 20.45 2.16 16.44
N MET A 51 19.32 1.82 17.07
CA MET A 51 18.01 1.80 16.44
C MET A 51 17.41 3.20 16.42
N LEU A 52 17.26 3.75 15.22
CA LEU A 52 16.68 5.06 14.96
C LEU A 52 15.58 4.94 13.89
N PRO A 53 14.38 4.39 14.24
CA PRO A 53 13.29 4.08 13.31
C PRO A 53 13.03 5.18 12.29
N ALA A 54 12.65 6.36 12.77
CA ALA A 54 12.32 7.51 11.93
C ALA A 54 13.44 7.92 10.95
N ARG A 55 14.72 7.63 11.23
CA ARG A 55 15.82 7.98 10.32
C ARG A 55 15.95 7.02 9.16
N PHE A 56 15.83 5.71 9.40
CA PHE A 56 16.01 4.73 8.33
C PHE A 56 14.70 4.50 7.55
N THR A 57 13.54 4.75 8.16
CA THR A 57 12.24 4.76 7.46
C THR A 57 11.93 6.10 6.80
N GLN A 58 12.77 7.14 7.00
CA GLN A 58 12.55 8.51 6.53
C GLN A 58 11.18 9.08 6.92
N SER A 59 10.69 8.73 8.11
CA SER A 59 9.37 9.12 8.59
C SER A 59 9.33 10.51 9.18
N ASN A 60 8.25 11.23 8.91
CA ASN A 60 7.93 12.55 9.44
C ASN A 60 7.12 12.45 10.74
N VAL A 61 6.86 13.62 11.33
CA VAL A 61 6.00 13.72 12.50
C VAL A 61 4.57 13.33 12.12
N GLY A 62 3.98 12.41 12.88
CA GLY A 62 2.62 11.93 12.66
C GLY A 62 2.52 10.66 11.82
N ASP A 63 3.61 10.20 11.18
CA ASP A 63 3.56 9.04 10.29
C ASP A 63 3.32 7.71 11.01
N MET A 64 3.75 7.55 12.27
CA MET A 64 3.65 6.29 12.99
C MET A 64 3.73 6.44 14.51
N PHE A 65 3.17 5.48 15.23
CA PHE A 65 3.45 5.26 16.65
C PHE A 65 4.72 4.42 16.79
N VAL A 66 5.64 4.80 17.67
CA VAL A 66 6.88 4.04 17.91
C VAL A 66 6.92 3.58 19.36
N VAL A 67 6.94 2.26 19.55
CA VAL A 67 7.09 1.61 20.86
C VAL A 67 8.49 1.02 20.95
N ARG A 68 9.24 1.42 21.98
CA ARG A 68 10.63 0.99 22.18
C ARG A 68 10.81 0.32 23.53
N ASN A 69 11.25 -0.94 23.52
CA ASN A 69 11.56 -1.69 24.74
C ASN A 69 12.78 -2.58 24.57
N SER A 70 13.17 -3.28 25.63
CA SER A 70 14.29 -4.22 25.60
C SER A 70 13.91 -5.47 24.80
N GLY A 71 14.55 -5.65 23.64
CA GLY A 71 14.36 -6.85 22.81
C GLY A 71 13.09 -6.83 21.95
N ASN A 72 12.49 -5.66 21.73
CA ASN A 72 11.32 -5.45 20.85
C ASN A 72 10.15 -6.41 21.13
N MET A 73 9.95 -6.77 22.40
CA MET A 73 8.98 -7.77 22.85
C MET A 73 7.57 -7.20 22.88
N VAL A 74 6.59 -7.97 22.46
CA VAL A 74 5.16 -7.71 22.66
C VAL A 74 4.59 -8.90 23.43
N PRO A 75 4.21 -8.73 24.70
CA PRO A 75 3.66 -9.82 25.49
C PRO A 75 2.35 -10.36 24.91
N HIS A 76 2.24 -11.69 24.82
CA HIS A 76 1.04 -12.40 24.38
C HIS A 76 -0.21 -11.99 25.18
N ALA A 77 -1.40 -12.03 24.55
CA ALA A 77 -2.66 -11.56 25.13
C ALA A 77 -3.05 -12.27 26.45
N THR A 78 -2.66 -13.53 26.61
CA THR A 78 -2.86 -14.31 27.85
C THR A 78 -2.08 -13.78 29.07
N HIS A 79 -1.13 -12.87 28.86
CA HIS A 79 -0.34 -12.30 29.94
C HIS A 79 -1.04 -11.18 30.71
N TYR A 80 -2.19 -10.67 30.23
CA TYR A 80 -3.08 -9.81 31.00
C TYR A 80 -4.48 -10.45 31.10
N GLY A 81 -5.07 -10.41 32.29
CA GLY A 81 -6.30 -11.12 32.63
C GLY A 81 -7.50 -10.21 32.83
N ALA A 82 -8.54 -10.75 33.47
CA ALA A 82 -9.72 -9.99 33.90
C ALA A 82 -9.37 -8.90 34.94
N ALA A 83 -10.37 -8.14 35.41
CA ALA A 83 -10.18 -7.16 36.48
C ALA A 83 -9.45 -7.79 37.70
N GLY A 84 -8.41 -7.12 38.23
CA GLY A 84 -7.50 -7.67 39.25
C GLY A 84 -6.12 -8.12 38.77
N TYR A 85 -5.87 -8.11 37.44
CA TYR A 85 -4.56 -8.42 36.83
C TYR A 85 -3.79 -7.15 36.42
N GLU A 86 -4.09 -5.98 36.99
CA GLU A 86 -3.50 -4.68 36.58
C GLU A 86 -1.97 -4.66 36.68
N VAL A 87 -1.40 -5.44 37.61
CA VAL A 87 0.05 -5.57 37.81
C VAL A 87 0.74 -6.33 36.67
N SER A 88 -0.02 -7.09 35.87
CA SER A 88 0.49 -7.89 34.74
C SER A 88 0.39 -7.17 33.39
N VAL A 89 -0.31 -6.04 33.32
CA VAL A 89 -0.44 -5.25 32.09
C VAL A 89 0.85 -4.48 31.85
N THR A 90 1.45 -4.70 30.69
CA THR A 90 2.65 -3.99 30.22
C THR A 90 2.25 -2.88 29.25
N THR A 91 3.19 -1.99 28.93
CA THR A 91 2.91 -0.84 28.06
C THR A 91 2.61 -1.22 26.61
N GLU A 92 3.10 -2.37 26.17
CA GLU A 92 3.09 -2.81 24.77
C GLU A 92 1.70 -3.23 24.30
N PRO A 93 0.94 -4.09 25.00
CA PRO A 93 -0.45 -4.37 24.66
C PRO A 93 -1.33 -3.11 24.67
N ALA A 94 -1.10 -2.20 25.62
CA ALA A 94 -1.85 -0.94 25.70
C ALA A 94 -1.53 -0.01 24.52
N ALA A 95 -0.27 0.05 24.10
CA ALA A 95 0.14 0.80 22.91
C ALA A 95 -0.43 0.17 21.62
N LEU A 96 -0.48 -1.16 21.55
CA LEU A 96 -1.09 -1.88 20.44
C LEU A 96 -2.60 -1.58 20.35
N GLU A 97 -3.33 -1.64 21.47
CA GLU A 97 -4.76 -1.29 21.52
C GLU A 97 -4.99 0.17 21.12
N LEU A 98 -4.17 1.09 21.63
CA LEU A 98 -4.28 2.52 21.32
C LEU A 98 -4.07 2.77 19.82
N ALA A 99 -3.04 2.16 19.23
CA ALA A 99 -2.69 2.38 17.84
C ALA A 99 -3.67 1.69 16.89
N VAL A 100 -3.92 0.40 17.08
CA VAL A 100 -4.71 -0.43 16.15
C VAL A 100 -6.20 -0.23 16.40
N LYS A 101 -6.67 -0.57 17.61
CA LYS A 101 -8.11 -0.62 17.90
C LYS A 101 -8.74 0.78 18.03
N ARG A 102 -8.05 1.72 18.68
CA ARG A 102 -8.57 3.08 18.91
C ARG A 102 -8.10 4.09 17.88
N GLY A 103 -6.92 3.85 17.30
CA GLY A 103 -6.29 4.71 16.31
C GLY A 103 -6.56 4.28 14.86
N HIS A 104 -7.27 3.16 14.66
CA HIS A 104 -7.62 2.61 13.35
C HIS A 104 -6.40 2.40 12.43
N ILE A 105 -5.27 2.00 13.00
CA ILE A 105 -4.06 1.67 12.25
C ILE A 105 -4.12 0.19 11.82
N HIS A 106 -3.91 -0.04 10.53
CA HIS A 106 -3.94 -1.37 9.92
C HIS A 106 -2.57 -2.04 9.79
N HIS A 107 -1.47 -1.29 9.99
CA HIS A 107 -0.11 -1.83 9.86
C HIS A 107 0.62 -1.88 11.21
N VAL A 108 1.12 -3.06 11.57
CA VAL A 108 1.98 -3.25 12.74
C VAL A 108 3.31 -3.83 12.28
N ILE A 109 4.41 -3.19 12.68
CA ILE A 109 5.78 -3.53 12.28
C ILE A 109 6.55 -3.92 13.54
N VAL A 110 7.18 -5.10 13.52
CA VAL A 110 8.16 -5.50 14.54
C VAL A 110 9.54 -5.48 13.92
N CYS A 111 10.45 -4.72 14.51
CA CYS A 111 11.81 -4.54 14.03
C CYS A 111 12.83 -4.96 15.10
N GLY A 112 13.37 -6.17 14.94
CA GLY A 112 14.57 -6.64 15.64
C GLY A 112 15.86 -6.19 14.97
N HIS A 113 17.00 -6.55 15.57
CA HIS A 113 18.31 -6.23 15.03
C HIS A 113 19.38 -7.23 15.49
N ALA A 114 20.47 -7.34 14.72
CA ALA A 114 21.63 -8.15 15.09
C ALA A 114 22.33 -7.60 16.36
N ASP A 115 23.02 -8.47 17.09
CA ASP A 115 23.73 -8.16 18.33
C ASP A 115 22.84 -7.41 19.33
N CYS A 116 21.61 -7.91 19.52
CA CYS A 116 20.67 -7.34 20.46
C CYS A 116 21.03 -7.74 21.89
N LYS A 117 21.47 -6.77 22.70
CA LYS A 117 21.92 -7.00 24.08
C LYS A 117 20.86 -7.70 24.95
N ALA A 118 19.58 -7.39 24.76
CA ALA A 118 18.50 -8.03 25.52
C ALA A 118 18.33 -9.51 25.11
N ILE A 119 18.45 -9.82 23.83
CA ILE A 119 18.35 -11.19 23.32
C ILE A 119 19.61 -12.00 23.65
N ASN A 120 20.78 -11.39 23.58
CA ASN A 120 22.03 -12.00 24.05
C ASN A 120 21.95 -12.34 25.54
N LEU A 121 21.37 -11.46 26.36
CA LEU A 121 21.13 -11.73 27.78
C LEU A 121 20.15 -12.90 27.98
N LEU A 122 19.06 -12.95 27.22
CA LEU A 122 18.10 -14.06 27.25
C LEU A 122 18.80 -15.40 26.96
N TYR A 123 19.62 -15.44 25.91
CA TYR A 123 20.39 -16.64 25.54
C TYR A 123 21.40 -17.04 26.62
N ASN A 124 22.10 -16.08 27.23
CA ASN A 124 23.05 -16.34 28.31
C ASN A 124 22.36 -16.88 29.58
N LEU A 125 21.20 -16.32 29.94
CA LEU A 125 20.39 -16.83 31.04
C LEU A 125 19.87 -18.25 30.77
N HIS A 126 19.53 -18.55 29.52
CA HIS A 126 19.14 -19.90 29.11
C HIS A 126 20.30 -20.90 29.24
N LYS A 127 21.50 -20.54 28.75
CA LYS A 127 22.73 -21.37 28.89
C LYS A 127 23.16 -21.55 30.35
N SER A 128 22.92 -20.56 31.20
CA SER A 128 23.34 -20.55 32.59
C SER A 128 22.24 -20.02 33.50
N PRO A 129 21.23 -20.85 33.84
CA PRO A 129 20.08 -20.43 34.63
C PRO A 129 20.42 -19.89 36.03
N LYS A 130 21.62 -20.21 36.55
CA LYS A 130 22.14 -19.71 37.82
C LYS A 130 22.46 -18.21 37.80
N ASN A 131 22.62 -17.62 36.62
CA ASN A 131 22.91 -16.19 36.47
C ASN A 131 21.66 -15.30 36.58
N PHE A 132 20.48 -15.90 36.72
CA PHE A 132 19.24 -15.17 36.90
C PHE A 132 19.24 -14.41 38.23
N ASP A 133 19.06 -13.10 38.17
CA ASP A 133 18.90 -12.24 39.34
C ASP A 133 17.41 -12.00 39.65
N PRO A 134 16.86 -12.53 40.76
CA PRO A 134 15.47 -12.33 41.14
C PRO A 134 15.09 -10.86 41.40
N GLN A 135 16.06 -9.97 41.61
CA GLN A 135 15.84 -8.54 41.80
C GLN A 135 15.94 -7.75 40.48
N SER A 136 16.38 -8.36 39.38
CA SER A 136 16.56 -7.71 38.08
C SER A 136 15.24 -7.68 37.30
N PRO A 137 14.62 -6.50 37.06
CA PRO A 137 13.44 -6.41 36.22
C PRO A 137 13.71 -6.85 34.78
N MET A 138 14.94 -6.66 34.29
CA MET A 138 15.36 -7.07 32.96
C MET A 138 15.36 -8.59 32.80
N ASP A 139 15.85 -9.32 33.81
CA ASP A 139 15.89 -10.79 33.79
C ASP A 139 14.48 -11.35 33.80
N HIS A 140 13.59 -10.80 34.63
CA HIS A 140 12.15 -11.15 34.63
C HIS A 140 11.50 -10.84 33.28
N TRP A 141 11.75 -9.65 32.72
CA TRP A 141 11.20 -9.18 31.45
C TRP A 141 11.54 -10.14 30.30
N ILE A 142 12.83 -10.35 30.03
CA ILE A 142 13.25 -11.16 28.88
C ILE A 142 12.93 -12.64 29.09
N ARG A 143 13.05 -13.16 30.31
CA ARG A 143 12.78 -14.59 30.56
C ARG A 143 11.29 -14.90 30.43
N ARG A 144 10.43 -14.01 30.92
CA ARG A 144 8.97 -14.18 30.81
C ARG A 144 8.50 -14.04 29.36
N HIS A 145 8.97 -13.03 28.64
CA HIS A 145 8.44 -12.71 27.31
C HIS A 145 9.21 -13.36 26.15
N GLY A 146 10.44 -13.80 26.37
CA GLY A 146 11.27 -14.49 25.37
C GLY A 146 11.26 -16.02 25.48
N PHE A 147 10.49 -16.61 26.40
CA PHE A 147 10.46 -18.06 26.62
C PHE A 147 10.04 -18.84 25.36
N ALA A 148 8.97 -18.42 24.68
CA ALA A 148 8.51 -19.05 23.44
C ALA A 148 9.57 -18.99 22.34
N SER A 149 10.27 -17.85 22.22
CA SER A 149 11.38 -17.69 21.26
C SER A 149 12.54 -18.64 21.54
N LEU A 150 12.83 -18.94 22.81
CA LEU A 150 13.85 -19.92 23.19
C LEU A 150 13.43 -21.35 22.81
N GLN A 151 12.18 -21.74 23.03
CA GLN A 151 11.69 -23.06 22.63
C GLN A 151 11.80 -23.26 21.12
N LYS A 152 11.46 -22.23 20.33
CA LYS A 152 11.63 -22.26 18.87
C LYS A 152 13.10 -22.27 18.44
N LEU A 153 13.98 -21.63 19.21
CA LEU A 153 15.43 -21.76 18.98
C LEU A 153 15.91 -23.19 19.21
N GLU A 154 15.46 -23.86 20.26
CA GLU A 154 15.81 -25.28 20.51
C GLU A 154 15.35 -26.16 19.35
N GLN A 155 14.09 -26.01 18.90
CA GLN A 155 13.56 -26.71 17.72
C GLN A 155 14.42 -26.47 16.47
N ARG A 156 14.83 -25.22 16.23
CA ARG A 156 15.70 -24.86 15.09
C ARG A 156 17.10 -25.42 15.20
N LEU A 157 17.62 -25.62 16.41
CA LEU A 157 18.93 -26.21 16.64
C LEU A 157 18.90 -27.74 16.49
N GLU A 158 17.75 -28.37 16.76
CA GLU A 158 17.50 -29.80 16.54
C GLU A 158 17.31 -30.13 15.05
N ASP A 159 16.48 -29.37 14.33
CA ASP A 159 16.20 -29.56 12.91
C ASP A 159 16.48 -28.28 12.12
N ARG A 160 17.50 -28.32 11.26
CA ARG A 160 17.98 -27.15 10.52
C ARG A 160 17.32 -26.94 9.18
N GLU A 161 16.73 -27.99 8.62
CA GLU A 161 16.20 -27.98 7.26
C GLU A 161 14.73 -27.61 7.22
N LYS A 162 14.01 -27.82 8.33
CA LYS A 162 12.59 -27.49 8.42
C LYS A 162 12.33 -26.02 8.75
N PRO A 163 11.25 -25.44 8.18
CA PRO A 163 10.77 -24.15 8.64
C PRO A 163 10.22 -24.26 10.07
N LEU A 164 10.30 -23.17 10.82
CA LEU A 164 9.61 -23.04 12.09
C LEU A 164 8.19 -22.56 11.84
N GLU A 165 7.23 -23.20 12.51
CA GLU A 165 5.82 -22.78 12.49
C GLU A 165 5.54 -21.73 13.56
N PHE A 166 4.79 -20.69 13.19
CA PHE A 166 4.27 -19.65 14.06
C PHE A 166 2.75 -19.73 14.00
N VAL A 167 2.14 -20.30 15.04
CA VAL A 167 0.73 -20.67 15.07
C VAL A 167 0.00 -19.70 15.97
N SER A 168 -1.03 -19.05 15.42
CA SER A 168 -1.94 -18.18 16.17
C SER A 168 -3.30 -18.87 16.33
N ASP A 169 -3.95 -18.65 17.48
CA ASP A 169 -5.34 -19.07 17.70
C ASP A 169 -6.34 -18.28 16.83
N VAL A 170 -5.89 -17.18 16.21
CA VAL A 170 -6.67 -16.39 15.27
C VAL A 170 -6.48 -16.92 13.84
N GLU A 171 -7.57 -17.36 13.21
CA GLU A 171 -7.58 -17.81 11.80
C GLU A 171 -6.95 -16.74 10.89
N GLY A 172 -6.02 -17.15 10.02
CA GLY A 172 -5.28 -16.25 9.10
C GLY A 172 -3.87 -15.88 9.56
N TYR A 173 -3.56 -15.94 10.86
CA TYR A 173 -2.25 -15.53 11.40
C TYR A 173 -1.30 -16.70 11.72
N THR A 174 -1.28 -17.73 10.86
CA THR A 174 -0.32 -18.83 10.96
C THR A 174 0.66 -18.78 9.79
N PHE A 175 1.96 -18.82 10.07
CA PHE A 175 2.99 -18.76 9.03
C PHE A 175 4.21 -19.61 9.36
N GLU A 176 4.95 -19.98 8.31
CA GLU A 176 6.20 -20.72 8.39
C GLU A 176 7.39 -19.81 8.05
N ALA A 177 8.52 -19.99 8.73
CA ALA A 177 9.74 -19.22 8.42
C ALA A 177 11.01 -20.07 8.48
N TYR A 178 11.85 -19.91 7.47
CA TYR A 178 13.22 -20.43 7.46
C TYR A 178 14.16 -19.45 8.16
N ILE A 179 14.76 -19.89 9.26
CA ILE A 179 15.69 -19.09 10.06
C ILE A 179 17.12 -19.39 9.62
N ASP A 180 17.85 -18.38 9.11
CA ASP A 180 19.24 -18.49 8.64
C ASP A 180 19.53 -19.81 7.89
N PRO A 181 18.89 -20.04 6.72
CA PRO A 181 19.02 -21.31 5.98
C PRO A 181 20.45 -21.58 5.51
N GLU A 182 21.27 -20.55 5.39
CA GLU A 182 22.69 -20.64 4.99
C GLU A 182 23.64 -20.82 6.20
N ASP A 183 23.11 -20.88 7.42
CA ASP A 183 23.82 -21.05 8.69
C ASP A 183 24.99 -20.05 8.90
N LYS A 184 24.81 -18.80 8.46
CA LYS A 184 25.88 -17.79 8.47
C LYS A 184 26.01 -17.08 9.80
N TRP A 185 24.97 -17.06 10.64
CA TRP A 185 24.87 -16.13 11.77
C TRP A 185 25.05 -16.84 13.12
N GLY A 186 25.43 -16.09 14.16
CA GLY A 186 25.54 -16.63 15.51
C GLY A 186 24.19 -17.12 16.06
N THR A 187 24.22 -17.99 17.07
CA THR A 187 22.98 -18.51 17.69
C THR A 187 22.14 -17.39 18.30
N GLU A 188 22.79 -16.36 18.83
CA GLU A 188 22.17 -15.16 19.38
C GLU A 188 21.40 -14.36 18.31
N ASP A 189 21.98 -14.21 17.12
CA ASP A 189 21.34 -13.50 16.02
C ASP A 189 20.18 -14.31 15.42
N LYS A 190 20.33 -15.64 15.34
CA LYS A 190 19.22 -16.55 15.01
C LYS A 190 18.07 -16.39 16.01
N LEU A 191 18.37 -16.34 17.31
CA LEU A 191 17.37 -16.07 18.35
C LEU A 191 16.73 -14.70 18.16
N SER A 192 17.48 -13.68 17.72
CA SER A 192 16.91 -12.36 17.43
C SER A 192 15.94 -12.38 16.23
N GLN A 193 16.23 -13.16 15.18
CA GLN A 193 15.28 -13.39 14.07
C GLN A 193 14.00 -14.06 14.58
N ILE A 194 14.15 -15.19 15.28
CA ILE A 194 13.04 -15.96 15.85
C ILE A 194 12.20 -15.08 16.79
N ASN A 195 12.85 -14.30 17.63
CA ASN A 195 12.19 -13.40 18.57
C ASN A 195 11.31 -12.37 17.86
N THR A 196 11.80 -11.80 16.76
CA THR A 196 11.06 -10.82 15.95
C THR A 196 9.78 -11.44 15.39
N LEU A 197 9.89 -12.65 14.83
CA LEU A 197 8.74 -13.38 14.28
C LEU A 197 7.76 -13.84 15.36
N GLN A 198 8.26 -14.27 16.53
CA GLN A 198 7.43 -14.64 17.68
C GLN A 198 6.55 -13.47 18.15
N GLN A 199 7.03 -12.22 18.01
CA GLN A 199 6.20 -11.08 18.39
C GLN A 199 5.05 -10.85 17.42
N LEU A 200 5.16 -11.24 16.16
CA LEU A 200 4.03 -11.19 15.22
C LEU A 200 2.91 -12.13 15.67
N GLU A 201 3.26 -13.35 16.07
CA GLU A 201 2.34 -14.32 16.69
C GLU A 201 1.70 -13.75 17.95
N ASN A 202 2.50 -13.14 18.84
CA ASN A 202 1.98 -12.51 20.05
C ASN A 202 1.03 -11.35 19.75
N ILE A 203 1.34 -10.51 18.76
CA ILE A 203 0.48 -9.39 18.33
C ILE A 203 -0.87 -9.91 17.81
N ALA A 204 -0.86 -10.98 17.00
CA ALA A 204 -2.07 -11.59 16.47
C ALA A 204 -3.00 -12.09 17.59
N SER A 205 -2.44 -12.60 18.70
CA SER A 205 -3.22 -13.13 19.83
C SER A 205 -4.16 -12.11 20.50
N HIS A 206 -3.96 -10.81 20.30
CA HIS A 206 -4.83 -9.77 20.86
C HIS A 206 -6.15 -9.62 20.09
N GLY A 207 -6.24 -10.12 18.86
CA GLY A 207 -7.44 -10.02 18.02
C GLY A 207 -7.81 -8.59 17.62
N PHE A 208 -6.83 -7.66 17.64
CA PHE A 208 -7.06 -6.27 17.22
C PHE A 208 -6.93 -6.08 15.71
N ILE A 209 -6.29 -7.02 15.00
CA ILE A 209 -6.00 -6.91 13.56
C ILE A 209 -6.95 -7.83 12.80
N THR A 210 -7.72 -7.27 11.87
CA THR A 210 -8.55 -8.03 10.92
C THR A 210 -7.64 -8.62 9.86
N ALA A 211 -7.72 -9.93 9.62
CA ALA A 211 -6.89 -10.58 8.61
C ALA A 211 -7.49 -10.35 7.22
N VAL A 212 -6.76 -9.65 6.36
CA VAL A 212 -7.01 -9.68 4.92
C VAL A 212 -5.85 -10.41 4.26
N ASP A 213 -6.09 -11.69 3.94
CA ASP A 213 -5.07 -12.57 3.41
C ASP A 213 -5.27 -12.81 1.92
N ILE A 214 -4.16 -13.12 1.24
CA ILE A 214 -4.21 -13.62 -0.13
C ILE A 214 -3.83 -15.09 -0.10
N VAL A 215 -4.75 -15.92 -0.57
CA VAL A 215 -4.53 -17.35 -0.72
C VAL A 215 -4.15 -17.62 -2.17
N GLU A 216 -2.93 -18.09 -2.37
CA GLU A 216 -2.44 -18.57 -3.66
C GLU A 216 -2.88 -20.04 -3.87
N GLU A 217 -3.56 -20.30 -4.99
CA GLU A 217 -3.90 -21.64 -5.46
C GLU A 217 -3.44 -21.81 -6.91
N GLY A 218 -2.79 -22.94 -7.23
CA GLY A 218 -2.44 -23.26 -8.61
C GLY A 218 -1.14 -24.05 -8.75
N THR A 219 -0.79 -24.37 -10.00
CA THR A 219 0.53 -24.90 -10.37
C THR A 219 1.47 -23.75 -10.75
N ALA A 220 2.78 -24.01 -10.84
CA ALA A 220 3.78 -23.00 -11.18
C ALA A 220 3.47 -22.20 -12.47
N ASP A 221 2.70 -22.78 -13.41
CA ASP A 221 2.35 -22.17 -14.69
C ASP A 221 1.01 -21.41 -14.69
N LYS A 222 0.14 -21.60 -13.67
CA LYS A 222 -1.15 -20.90 -13.57
C LYS A 222 -1.53 -20.65 -12.11
N LYS A 223 -1.11 -19.50 -11.60
CA LYS A 223 -1.41 -19.02 -10.26
C LYS A 223 -2.76 -18.30 -10.24
N VAL A 224 -3.57 -18.59 -9.24
CA VAL A 224 -4.83 -17.91 -8.94
C VAL A 224 -4.78 -17.44 -7.50
N PHE A 225 -5.01 -16.16 -7.30
CA PHE A 225 -5.05 -15.49 -6.01
C PHE A 225 -6.51 -15.25 -5.60
N LYS A 226 -6.81 -15.54 -4.33
CA LYS A 226 -8.10 -15.28 -3.71
C LYS A 226 -7.89 -14.37 -2.52
N VAL A 227 -8.77 -13.40 -2.33
CA VAL A 227 -8.77 -12.52 -1.16
C VAL A 227 -9.65 -13.14 -0.07
N ALA A 228 -9.12 -13.30 1.13
CA ALA A 228 -9.83 -13.81 2.30
C ALA A 228 -9.95 -12.72 3.36
N LEU A 229 -11.15 -12.58 3.94
CA LEU A 229 -11.46 -11.66 5.03
C LEU A 229 -11.81 -12.51 6.24
N ASP A 230 -10.99 -12.48 7.29
CA ASP A 230 -11.14 -13.32 8.49
C ASP A 230 -11.39 -14.80 8.13
N GLY A 231 -10.55 -15.36 7.25
CA GLY A 231 -10.64 -16.74 6.76
C GLY A 231 -11.78 -17.00 5.75
N ARG A 232 -12.66 -16.02 5.48
CA ARG A 232 -13.75 -16.16 4.51
C ARG A 232 -13.36 -15.60 3.15
N MET A 233 -13.41 -16.46 2.13
CA MET A 233 -13.12 -16.07 0.75
C MET A 233 -14.11 -15.00 0.25
N LEU A 234 -13.55 -13.92 -0.30
CA LEU A 234 -14.31 -12.83 -0.89
C LEU A 234 -15.13 -13.34 -2.08
N LYS A 235 -16.40 -12.95 -2.12
CA LYS A 235 -17.36 -13.33 -3.16
C LYS A 235 -17.78 -12.14 -3.99
N THR A 236 -17.99 -12.37 -5.28
CA THR A 236 -18.57 -11.40 -6.21
C THR A 236 -20.06 -11.21 -5.94
N GLN A 237 -20.67 -10.23 -6.61
CA GLN A 237 -22.12 -9.99 -6.50
C GLN A 237 -22.95 -11.18 -6.99
N SER A 238 -22.41 -12.02 -7.89
CA SER A 238 -23.04 -13.28 -8.30
C SER A 238 -22.88 -14.43 -7.29
N GLY A 239 -22.19 -14.22 -6.16
CA GLY A 239 -21.96 -15.21 -5.12
C GLY A 239 -20.81 -16.18 -5.40
N LYS A 240 -20.08 -16.01 -6.50
CA LYS A 240 -18.88 -16.80 -6.84
C LYS A 240 -17.67 -16.28 -6.06
N ILE A 241 -16.72 -17.15 -5.73
CA ILE A 241 -15.45 -16.72 -5.11
C ILE A 241 -14.64 -15.91 -6.12
N LEU A 242 -14.12 -14.76 -5.70
CA LEU A 242 -13.26 -13.91 -6.53
C LEU A 242 -11.94 -14.63 -6.83
N GLN A 243 -11.60 -14.76 -8.11
CA GLN A 243 -10.41 -15.41 -8.61
C GLN A 243 -9.61 -14.42 -9.46
N ILE A 244 -8.37 -14.15 -9.05
CA ILE A 244 -7.51 -13.14 -9.67
C ILE A 244 -6.23 -13.79 -10.15
N GLU A 245 -5.81 -13.56 -11.41
CA GLU A 245 -4.57 -14.13 -11.94
C GLU A 245 -3.32 -13.28 -11.60
N SER A 246 -3.51 -12.02 -11.20
CA SER A 246 -2.44 -11.08 -10.85
C SER A 246 -2.31 -10.88 -9.34
N GLU A 247 -1.15 -11.21 -8.78
CA GLU A 247 -0.82 -10.99 -7.36
C GLU A 247 -0.94 -9.53 -6.96
N ALA A 248 -0.40 -8.63 -7.80
CA ALA A 248 -0.43 -7.19 -7.56
C ALA A 248 -1.87 -6.65 -7.46
N LEU A 249 -2.78 -7.18 -8.30
CA LEU A 249 -4.20 -6.81 -8.23
C LEU A 249 -4.88 -7.38 -6.98
N ALA A 250 -4.55 -8.61 -6.60
CA ALA A 250 -5.09 -9.22 -5.38
C ALA A 250 -4.66 -8.44 -4.12
N LEU A 251 -3.40 -7.99 -4.04
CA LEU A 251 -2.90 -7.10 -2.98
C LEU A 251 -3.61 -5.76 -2.96
N ALA A 252 -3.81 -5.14 -4.13
CA ALA A 252 -4.51 -3.86 -4.19
C ALA A 252 -5.98 -3.97 -3.77
N ILE A 253 -6.66 -5.07 -4.13
CA ILE A 253 -8.03 -5.34 -3.68
C ILE A 253 -8.05 -5.64 -2.18
N ALA A 254 -7.12 -6.47 -1.68
CA ALA A 254 -6.99 -6.71 -0.24
C ALA A 254 -6.87 -5.39 0.54
N GLU A 255 -6.08 -4.44 0.03
CA GLU A 255 -5.93 -3.12 0.63
C GLU A 255 -7.21 -2.26 0.56
N GLU A 256 -7.97 -2.33 -0.54
CA GLU A 256 -9.29 -1.67 -0.59
C GLU A 256 -10.23 -2.18 0.50
N TRP A 257 -10.17 -3.47 0.83
CA TRP A 257 -10.99 -4.08 1.88
C TRP A 257 -10.44 -3.81 3.29
N SER A 258 -9.12 -3.83 3.48
CA SER A 258 -8.49 -3.56 4.78
C SER A 258 -8.70 -2.10 5.22
N SER A 259 -8.76 -1.17 4.27
CA SER A 259 -8.96 0.27 4.52
C SER A 259 -10.40 0.68 4.79
N GLN A 260 -11.36 -0.24 4.76
CA GLN A 260 -12.75 0.07 5.14
C GLN A 260 -12.88 0.14 6.66
N GLU A 261 -13.54 1.19 7.15
CA GLU A 261 -13.79 1.41 8.58
C GLU A 261 -15.14 0.79 9.02
N GLU A 262 -16.05 1.60 9.59
CA GLU A 262 -17.35 1.14 10.09
C GLU A 262 -18.33 0.75 8.96
N PHE A 263 -18.25 1.43 7.82
CA PHE A 263 -19.15 1.23 6.68
C PHE A 263 -18.37 0.91 5.40
N LEU A 264 -18.92 -0.02 4.60
CA LEU A 264 -18.38 -0.32 3.28
C LEU A 264 -18.75 0.79 2.29
N HIS A 265 -17.75 1.58 1.89
CA HIS A 265 -17.91 2.62 0.88
C HIS A 265 -17.61 2.06 -0.51
N MET A 266 -18.55 1.31 -1.07
CA MET A 266 -18.41 0.64 -2.38
C MET A 266 -18.01 1.58 -3.52
N GLY A 267 -18.34 2.88 -3.45
CA GLY A 267 -17.91 3.87 -4.44
C GLY A 267 -16.40 4.14 -4.46
N HIS A 268 -15.71 3.88 -3.35
CA HIS A 268 -14.26 4.05 -3.22
C HIS A 268 -13.48 2.77 -3.57
N MET A 269 -14.15 1.61 -3.54
CA MET A 269 -13.57 0.29 -3.81
C MET A 269 -13.60 -0.02 -5.32
N ARG A 270 -12.95 0.82 -6.12
CA ARG A 270 -13.08 0.79 -7.58
C ARG A 270 -12.42 -0.44 -8.20
N LEU A 271 -11.28 -0.91 -7.67
CA LEU A 271 -10.62 -2.12 -8.17
C LEU A 271 -11.47 -3.36 -7.88
N THR A 272 -12.08 -3.43 -6.70
CA THR A 272 -13.04 -4.47 -6.33
C THR A 272 -14.24 -4.47 -7.28
N GLY A 273 -14.81 -3.29 -7.55
CA GLY A 273 -15.93 -3.14 -8.50
C GLY A 273 -15.57 -3.58 -9.93
N LEU A 274 -14.36 -3.23 -10.39
CA LEU A 274 -13.84 -3.65 -11.69
C LEU A 274 -13.61 -5.15 -11.75
N ALA A 275 -13.03 -5.75 -10.71
CA ALA A 275 -12.79 -7.19 -10.63
C ALA A 275 -14.10 -7.98 -10.61
N PHE A 276 -15.11 -7.51 -9.88
CA PHE A 276 -16.45 -8.11 -9.88
C PHE A 276 -17.08 -8.04 -11.28
N THR A 277 -16.99 -6.88 -11.93
CA THR A 277 -17.52 -6.69 -13.29
C THR A 277 -16.81 -7.60 -14.30
N ALA A 278 -15.48 -7.69 -14.24
CA ALA A 278 -14.69 -8.53 -15.14
C ALA A 278 -14.95 -10.03 -14.91
N GLN A 279 -15.10 -10.47 -13.67
CA GLN A 279 -15.36 -11.89 -13.38
C GLN A 279 -16.81 -12.30 -13.65
N ASP A 280 -17.78 -11.52 -13.17
CA ASP A 280 -19.20 -11.87 -13.31
C ASP A 280 -19.68 -11.68 -14.74
N ASN A 281 -19.08 -10.73 -15.48
CA ASN A 281 -19.39 -10.39 -16.87
C ASN A 281 -20.91 -10.41 -17.16
N PRO A 282 -21.70 -9.56 -16.45
CA PRO A 282 -23.16 -9.65 -16.49
C PRO A 282 -23.77 -9.44 -17.88
N LEU A 283 -23.06 -8.73 -18.76
CA LEU A 283 -23.47 -8.44 -20.13
C LEU A 283 -22.98 -9.49 -21.14
N ASN A 284 -22.29 -10.55 -20.69
CA ASN A 284 -21.61 -11.53 -21.54
C ASN A 284 -20.76 -10.88 -22.64
N ALA A 285 -20.08 -9.79 -22.30
CA ALA A 285 -19.26 -9.05 -23.23
C ALA A 285 -18.05 -9.91 -23.65
N THR A 286 -17.68 -9.81 -24.92
CA THR A 286 -16.42 -10.38 -25.43
C THR A 286 -15.35 -9.30 -25.50
N ARG A 287 -14.08 -9.71 -25.63
CA ARG A 287 -12.96 -8.79 -25.86
C ARG A 287 -13.21 -7.89 -27.07
N GLU A 288 -13.77 -8.47 -28.13
CA GLU A 288 -14.08 -7.78 -29.38
C GLU A 288 -15.21 -6.76 -29.15
N SER A 289 -16.25 -7.12 -28.40
CA SER A 289 -17.34 -6.20 -28.09
C SER A 289 -16.87 -5.01 -27.25
N ILE A 290 -16.02 -5.23 -26.24
CA ILE A 290 -15.45 -4.14 -25.43
C ILE A 290 -14.55 -3.24 -26.27
N ALA A 291 -13.66 -3.83 -27.08
CA ALA A 291 -12.80 -3.05 -27.98
C ALA A 291 -13.63 -2.19 -28.93
N SER A 292 -14.69 -2.72 -29.53
CA SER A 292 -15.59 -1.95 -30.40
C SER A 292 -16.25 -0.77 -29.67
N LYS A 293 -16.72 -0.97 -28.43
CA LYS A 293 -17.30 0.11 -27.60
C LYS A 293 -16.27 1.20 -27.28
N ILE A 294 -15.02 0.84 -27.02
CA ILE A 294 -13.94 1.82 -26.81
C ILE A 294 -13.68 2.58 -28.12
N MET A 295 -13.70 1.89 -29.27
CA MET A 295 -13.49 2.52 -30.58
C MET A 295 -14.60 3.53 -30.94
N GLU A 296 -15.82 3.38 -30.44
CA GLU A 296 -16.88 4.41 -30.59
C GLU A 296 -16.44 5.76 -30.00
N TYR A 297 -15.69 5.76 -28.90
CA TYR A 297 -15.13 6.99 -28.32
C TYR A 297 -13.99 7.57 -29.15
N LEU A 298 -13.25 6.76 -29.90
CA LEU A 298 -12.15 7.26 -30.73
C LEU A 298 -12.68 8.22 -31.81
N HIS A 299 -13.79 7.88 -32.44
CA HIS A 299 -14.39 8.71 -33.50
C HIS A 299 -14.89 10.08 -32.98
N GLY A 300 -15.26 10.15 -31.70
CA GLY A 300 -15.72 11.36 -31.01
C GLY A 300 -14.74 11.83 -29.93
N ASP A 301 -13.46 11.51 -30.04
CA ASP A 301 -12.50 11.72 -28.95
C ASP A 301 -12.33 13.20 -28.63
N THR A 302 -12.60 13.59 -27.39
CA THR A 302 -12.56 14.97 -26.90
C THR A 302 -11.27 15.71 -27.31
N ILE A 303 -10.13 15.02 -27.34
CA ILE A 303 -8.81 15.61 -27.63
C ILE A 303 -8.62 15.95 -29.13
N LEU A 304 -9.40 15.33 -30.02
CA LEU A 304 -9.29 15.53 -31.45
C LEU A 304 -10.21 16.64 -31.99
N PHE A 305 -11.16 17.15 -31.21
CA PHE A 305 -12.11 18.18 -31.66
C PHE A 305 -11.79 19.54 -31.03
N TRP A 306 -11.09 20.38 -31.78
CA TRP A 306 -10.56 21.66 -31.29
C TRP A 306 -11.54 22.81 -31.51
N ASN A 307 -11.56 23.74 -30.55
CA ASN A 307 -12.38 24.94 -30.60
C ASN A 307 -11.48 26.16 -30.83
N VAL A 308 -11.55 26.72 -32.03
CA VAL A 308 -10.72 27.85 -32.47
C VAL A 308 -11.41 29.21 -32.31
N GLU A 309 -12.59 29.28 -31.66
CA GLU A 309 -13.33 30.54 -31.49
C GLU A 309 -12.68 31.47 -30.46
N SER A 310 -11.85 30.95 -29.56
CA SER A 310 -11.18 31.71 -28.50
C SER A 310 -9.66 31.48 -28.53
N GLU A 311 -8.88 32.55 -28.73
CA GLU A 311 -7.41 32.48 -28.72
C GLU A 311 -6.85 31.90 -27.41
N LYS A 312 -7.52 32.17 -26.29
CA LYS A 312 -7.15 31.64 -24.98
C LYS A 312 -7.32 30.11 -24.94
N LEU A 313 -8.45 29.61 -25.42
CA LEU A 313 -8.75 28.17 -25.44
C LEU A 313 -7.84 27.44 -26.43
N GLU A 314 -7.62 28.01 -27.62
CA GLU A 314 -6.72 27.44 -28.62
C GLU A 314 -5.30 27.29 -28.07
N LYS A 315 -4.81 28.26 -27.28
CA LYS A 315 -3.51 28.17 -26.61
C LYS A 315 -3.45 27.00 -25.62
N TYR A 316 -4.48 26.81 -24.80
CA TYR A 316 -4.53 25.68 -23.85
C TYR A 316 -4.66 24.34 -24.59
N GLN A 317 -5.50 24.24 -25.62
CA GLN A 317 -5.61 23.03 -26.44
C GLN A 317 -4.25 22.68 -27.07
N LYS A 318 -3.52 23.66 -27.63
CA LYS A 318 -2.14 23.42 -28.12
C LYS A 318 -1.18 22.98 -27.02
N GLN A 319 -1.26 23.57 -25.83
CA GLN A 319 -0.34 23.27 -24.73
C GLN A 319 -0.52 21.86 -24.18
N TYR A 320 -1.77 21.38 -24.07
CA TYR A 320 -2.08 20.15 -23.35
C TYR A 320 -2.60 19.01 -24.24
N TRP A 321 -3.33 19.30 -25.33
CA TRP A 321 -3.87 18.27 -26.23
C TRP A 321 -2.85 17.84 -27.29
N GLN A 322 -2.06 18.78 -27.84
CA GLN A 322 -1.06 18.44 -28.87
C GLN A 322 -0.05 17.38 -28.38
N PRO A 323 0.53 17.47 -27.17
CA PRO A 323 1.45 16.44 -26.68
C PRO A 323 0.79 15.05 -26.55
N VAL A 324 -0.50 14.99 -26.21
CA VAL A 324 -1.25 13.73 -26.11
C VAL A 324 -1.40 13.08 -27.50
N ILE A 325 -1.74 13.87 -28.52
CA ILE A 325 -1.85 13.41 -29.91
C ILE A 325 -0.49 12.94 -30.43
N ASP A 326 0.57 13.72 -30.17
CA ASP A 326 1.93 13.39 -30.62
C ASP A 326 2.43 12.09 -29.98
N ASN A 327 2.22 11.93 -28.68
CA ASN A 327 2.57 10.70 -27.95
C ASN A 327 1.81 9.48 -28.49
N ALA A 328 0.52 9.63 -28.80
CA ALA A 328 -0.27 8.55 -29.39
C ALA A 328 0.20 8.21 -30.81
N ASN A 329 0.50 9.20 -31.64
CA ASN A 329 1.04 9.01 -32.98
C ASN A 329 2.40 8.32 -32.98
N GLU A 330 3.29 8.71 -32.08
CA GLU A 330 4.59 8.05 -31.90
C GLU A 330 4.41 6.60 -31.44
N GLY A 331 3.62 6.37 -30.38
CA GLY A 331 3.56 5.07 -29.72
C GLY A 331 2.65 4.04 -30.39
N LEU A 332 1.58 4.47 -31.08
CA LEU A 332 0.70 3.58 -31.86
C LEU A 332 1.06 3.56 -33.36
N GLY A 333 1.98 4.42 -33.78
CA GLY A 333 2.34 4.62 -35.18
C GLY A 333 1.19 5.20 -36.01
N THR A 334 0.28 5.96 -35.41
CA THR A 334 -0.86 6.58 -36.07
C THR A 334 -0.50 7.95 -36.67
N SER A 335 -1.41 8.53 -37.46
CA SER A 335 -1.29 9.90 -37.98
C SER A 335 -2.55 10.73 -37.71
N LEU A 336 -3.03 10.66 -36.46
CA LEU A 336 -4.19 11.39 -35.96
C LEU A 336 -3.93 12.90 -36.00
N LYS A 337 -4.94 13.66 -36.40
CA LYS A 337 -4.89 15.12 -36.49
C LYS A 337 -6.12 15.74 -35.82
N PRO A 338 -5.97 16.93 -35.22
CA PRO A 338 -7.11 17.65 -34.71
C PRO A 338 -8.03 18.14 -35.84
N SER A 339 -9.33 18.16 -35.57
CA SER A 339 -10.38 18.70 -36.43
C SER A 339 -11.09 19.84 -35.73
N THR A 340 -11.47 20.86 -36.49
CA THR A 340 -12.32 21.96 -36.02
C THR A 340 -13.79 21.79 -36.45
N ASN A 341 -14.12 20.68 -37.12
CA ASN A 341 -15.46 20.42 -37.61
C ASN A 341 -16.27 19.62 -36.59
N LEU A 342 -17.37 20.20 -36.10
CA LEU A 342 -18.27 19.58 -35.13
C LEU A 342 -18.96 18.31 -35.65
N PHE A 343 -19.11 18.17 -36.97
CA PHE A 343 -19.90 17.10 -37.59
C PHE A 343 -19.07 15.93 -38.14
N GLY A 344 -17.81 15.82 -37.73
CA GLY A 344 -17.12 14.53 -37.61
C GLY A 344 -16.89 13.67 -38.87
N GLY A 345 -16.98 14.23 -40.08
CA GLY A 345 -16.58 13.50 -41.29
C GLY A 345 -15.07 13.60 -41.52
N ASP A 346 -14.33 12.49 -41.38
CA ASP A 346 -12.94 12.29 -41.80
C ASP A 346 -11.79 12.61 -40.82
N THR A 347 -12.04 12.75 -39.52
CA THR A 347 -10.94 13.02 -38.56
C THR A 347 -9.94 11.85 -38.45
N ILE A 348 -10.37 10.61 -38.68
CA ILE A 348 -9.57 9.40 -38.42
C ILE A 348 -9.63 8.45 -39.62
N SER A 349 -8.45 8.12 -40.15
CA SER A 349 -8.33 7.14 -41.24
C SER A 349 -8.67 5.73 -40.75
N SER A 350 -9.23 4.89 -41.64
CA SER A 350 -9.48 3.47 -41.33
C SER A 350 -8.20 2.71 -40.94
N VAL A 351 -7.06 3.14 -41.47
CA VAL A 351 -5.73 2.59 -41.13
C VAL A 351 -5.34 2.93 -39.70
N ASP A 352 -5.55 4.17 -39.25
CA ASP A 352 -5.22 4.58 -37.89
C ASP A 352 -6.19 3.96 -36.87
N ALA A 353 -7.49 3.92 -37.19
CA ALA A 353 -8.47 3.21 -36.37
C ALA A 353 -8.08 1.74 -36.17
N SER A 354 -7.62 1.06 -37.24
CA SER A 354 -7.16 -0.33 -37.15
C SER A 354 -5.92 -0.51 -36.26
N LYS A 355 -5.00 0.46 -36.22
CA LYS A 355 -3.83 0.42 -35.33
C LYS A 355 -4.25 0.54 -33.86
N VAL A 356 -5.16 1.47 -33.54
CA VAL A 356 -5.71 1.62 -32.19
C VAL A 356 -6.46 0.36 -31.77
N GLU A 357 -7.32 -0.16 -32.64
CA GLU A 357 -8.08 -1.38 -32.37
C GLU A 357 -7.16 -2.59 -32.13
N LYS A 358 -6.08 -2.71 -32.90
CA LYS A 358 -5.06 -3.76 -32.71
C LYS A 358 -4.39 -3.65 -31.34
N TRP A 359 -4.06 -2.44 -30.89
CA TRP A 359 -3.50 -2.21 -29.56
C TRP A 359 -4.51 -2.54 -28.45
N LEU A 360 -5.78 -2.18 -28.60
CA LEU A 360 -6.81 -2.59 -27.64
C LEU A 360 -6.90 -4.13 -27.56
N LYS A 361 -6.95 -4.81 -28.71
CA LYS A 361 -7.06 -6.27 -28.79
C LYS A 361 -5.82 -7.02 -28.27
N SER A 362 -4.67 -6.37 -28.07
CA SER A 362 -3.52 -7.02 -27.45
C SER A 362 -3.68 -7.21 -25.94
N HIS A 363 -4.62 -6.50 -25.31
CA HIS A 363 -4.90 -6.63 -23.88
C HIS A 363 -5.81 -7.82 -23.59
N ASN A 364 -5.71 -8.39 -22.40
CA ASN A 364 -6.64 -9.43 -21.94
C ASN A 364 -8.00 -8.81 -21.56
N PHE A 365 -8.98 -9.67 -21.26
CA PHE A 365 -10.35 -9.24 -20.97
C PHE A 365 -10.45 -8.32 -19.74
N TRP A 366 -9.70 -8.60 -18.67
CA TRP A 366 -9.69 -7.79 -17.45
C TRP A 366 -9.08 -6.41 -17.73
N ALA A 367 -7.92 -6.37 -18.39
CA ALA A 367 -7.29 -5.12 -18.80
C ALA A 367 -8.22 -4.30 -19.72
N LEU A 368 -8.92 -4.91 -20.66
CA LEU A 368 -9.91 -4.22 -21.51
C LEU A 368 -11.08 -3.65 -20.71
N THR A 369 -11.54 -4.35 -19.67
CA THR A 369 -12.59 -3.86 -18.76
C THR A 369 -12.13 -2.60 -18.02
N GLY A 370 -10.89 -2.60 -17.50
CA GLY A 370 -10.28 -1.42 -16.90
C GLY A 370 -10.08 -0.27 -17.89
N MET A 371 -9.67 -0.58 -19.12
CA MET A 371 -9.50 0.41 -20.20
C MET A 371 -10.83 1.07 -20.55
N GLN A 372 -11.90 0.29 -20.72
CA GLN A 372 -13.23 0.83 -20.98
C GLN A 372 -13.67 1.78 -19.87
N TYR A 373 -13.48 1.40 -18.61
CA TYR A 373 -13.82 2.24 -17.46
C TYR A 373 -13.05 3.57 -17.45
N ALA A 374 -11.75 3.53 -17.78
CA ALA A 374 -10.91 4.72 -17.90
C ALA A 374 -11.39 5.64 -19.04
N VAL A 375 -11.62 5.09 -20.23
CA VAL A 375 -12.08 5.82 -21.42
C VAL A 375 -13.44 6.46 -21.19
N GLU A 376 -14.39 5.72 -20.60
CA GLU A 376 -15.72 6.23 -20.30
C GLU A 376 -15.70 7.38 -19.28
N SER A 377 -14.69 7.43 -18.41
CA SER A 377 -14.55 8.47 -17.40
C SER A 377 -14.09 9.80 -18.02
N VAL A 378 -13.06 9.78 -18.86
CA VAL A 378 -12.50 11.01 -19.48
C VAL A 378 -12.98 11.29 -20.91
N LYS A 379 -13.84 10.42 -21.47
CA LYS A 379 -14.42 10.55 -22.82
C LYS A 379 -13.34 10.70 -23.91
N SER A 380 -12.23 9.98 -23.74
CA SER A 380 -11.08 9.97 -24.65
C SER A 380 -10.38 8.62 -24.57
N VAL A 381 -9.93 8.11 -25.72
CA VAL A 381 -9.10 6.91 -25.84
C VAL A 381 -7.62 7.27 -25.68
N LEU A 382 -7.21 8.46 -26.15
CA LEU A 382 -5.81 8.89 -26.14
C LEU A 382 -5.29 9.23 -24.74
N LEU A 383 -6.16 9.75 -23.87
CA LEU A 383 -5.80 10.07 -22.48
C LEU A 383 -5.46 8.82 -21.66
N PRO A 384 -6.34 7.79 -21.54
CA PRO A 384 -5.99 6.54 -20.85
C PRO A 384 -4.81 5.82 -21.49
N TYR A 385 -4.68 5.83 -22.82
CA TYR A 385 -3.49 5.32 -23.51
C TYR A 385 -2.21 5.95 -22.95
N SER A 386 -2.19 7.27 -22.83
CA SER A 386 -1.02 8.01 -22.35
C SER A 386 -0.72 7.75 -20.87
N VAL A 387 -1.75 7.53 -20.05
CA VAL A 387 -1.57 7.16 -18.64
C VAL A 387 -1.02 5.75 -18.48
N VAL A 388 -1.60 4.77 -19.19
CA VAL A 388 -1.16 3.36 -19.14
C VAL A 388 0.26 3.17 -19.70
N THR A 389 0.68 4.04 -20.63
CA THR A 389 2.04 4.04 -21.18
C THR A 389 3.01 4.96 -20.42
N PHE A 390 2.61 5.48 -19.26
CA PHE A 390 3.41 6.35 -18.38
C PHE A 390 3.92 7.63 -19.05
N LYS A 391 3.22 8.12 -20.09
CA LYS A 391 3.52 9.38 -20.77
C LYS A 391 2.88 10.58 -20.09
N LEU A 392 1.80 10.36 -19.36
CA LEU A 392 1.11 11.35 -18.52
C LEU A 392 0.71 10.74 -17.18
N SER A 393 0.67 11.57 -16.13
CA SER A 393 -0.02 11.20 -14.90
C SER A 393 -1.53 11.26 -15.08
N ALA A 394 -2.29 10.54 -14.25
CA ALA A 394 -3.75 10.59 -14.28
C ALA A 394 -4.31 12.00 -13.99
N SER A 395 -3.67 12.76 -13.09
CA SER A 395 -4.08 14.13 -12.79
C SER A 395 -3.90 15.06 -13.99
N GLU A 396 -2.77 14.95 -14.72
CA GLU A 396 -2.55 15.73 -15.95
C GLU A 396 -3.50 15.32 -17.08
N ALA A 397 -3.85 14.04 -17.16
CA ALA A 397 -4.80 13.54 -18.14
C ALA A 397 -6.23 14.06 -17.87
N VAL A 398 -6.68 14.04 -16.61
CA VAL A 398 -7.98 14.64 -16.23
C VAL A 398 -7.97 16.15 -16.42
N HIS A 399 -6.86 16.81 -16.06
CA HIS A 399 -6.71 18.23 -16.34
C HIS A 399 -6.91 18.51 -17.83
N SER A 400 -6.29 17.70 -18.69
CA SER A 400 -6.43 17.80 -20.15
C SER A 400 -7.86 17.57 -20.62
N ALA A 401 -8.58 16.61 -20.04
CA ALA A 401 -9.99 16.37 -20.36
C ALA A 401 -10.90 17.56 -20.00
N LEU A 402 -10.55 18.32 -18.95
CA LEU A 402 -11.37 19.41 -18.40
C LEU A 402 -10.95 20.82 -18.86
N ILE A 403 -10.03 20.95 -19.83
CA ILE A 403 -9.48 22.26 -20.24
C ILE A 403 -10.55 23.26 -20.64
N GLU A 404 -11.56 22.82 -21.38
CA GLU A 404 -12.64 23.71 -21.80
C GLU A 404 -13.41 24.25 -20.59
N GLN A 405 -13.79 23.37 -19.65
CA GLN A 405 -14.45 23.74 -18.40
C GLN A 405 -13.57 24.66 -17.56
N LYS A 406 -12.26 24.41 -17.47
CA LYS A 406 -11.33 25.28 -16.72
C LYS A 406 -11.19 26.65 -17.36
N ALA A 407 -11.08 26.73 -18.69
CA ALA A 407 -11.02 28.00 -19.41
C ALA A 407 -12.30 28.85 -19.21
N GLN A 408 -13.46 28.18 -19.17
CA GLN A 408 -14.75 28.79 -18.85
C GLN A 408 -14.81 29.25 -17.39
N ALA A 409 -14.39 28.40 -16.45
CA ALA A 409 -14.37 28.72 -15.02
C ALA A 409 -13.42 29.89 -14.68
N GLU A 410 -12.30 30.03 -15.38
CA GLU A 410 -11.43 31.22 -15.26
C GLU A 410 -12.12 32.52 -15.71
N THR A 411 -13.11 32.42 -16.59
CA THR A 411 -13.83 33.57 -17.16
C THR A 411 -15.08 33.91 -16.37
N TRP A 412 -15.84 32.89 -15.95
CA TRP A 412 -17.17 33.04 -15.33
C TRP A 412 -17.22 32.62 -13.85
N GLY A 413 -16.09 32.18 -13.29
CA GLY A 413 -15.99 31.67 -11.93
C GLY A 413 -16.16 30.15 -11.86
N ALA A 414 -15.47 29.54 -10.89
CA ALA A 414 -15.59 28.11 -10.61
C ALA A 414 -16.71 27.83 -9.59
N VAL A 415 -17.37 26.69 -9.72
CA VAL A 415 -18.34 26.18 -8.76
C VAL A 415 -17.65 25.09 -7.93
N GLU A 416 -17.18 25.45 -6.73
CA GLU A 416 -16.29 24.59 -5.91
C GLU A 416 -16.87 23.19 -5.65
N TRP A 417 -18.15 23.11 -5.29
CA TRP A 417 -18.84 21.85 -4.99
C TRP A 417 -19.17 20.99 -6.22
N ALA A 418 -18.96 21.51 -7.43
CA ALA A 418 -19.17 20.78 -8.68
C ALA A 418 -17.83 20.48 -9.36
N HIS A 419 -17.10 21.50 -9.80
CA HIS A 419 -15.88 21.35 -10.60
C HIS A 419 -14.75 20.67 -9.81
N GLY A 420 -14.59 21.01 -8.52
CA GLY A 420 -13.56 20.41 -7.68
C GLY A 420 -13.84 18.93 -7.40
N VAL A 421 -15.10 18.59 -7.11
CA VAL A 421 -15.54 17.21 -6.87
C VAL A 421 -15.42 16.37 -8.13
N GLU A 422 -15.83 16.90 -9.28
CA GLU A 422 -15.72 16.25 -10.58
C GLU A 422 -14.25 15.93 -10.94
N GLU A 423 -13.33 16.88 -10.75
CA GLU A 423 -11.90 16.66 -11.01
C GLU A 423 -11.32 15.52 -10.16
N GLN A 424 -11.66 15.46 -8.86
CA GLN A 424 -11.20 14.40 -7.97
C GLN A 424 -11.84 13.04 -8.31
N GLU A 425 -13.13 13.03 -8.60
CA GLU A 425 -13.86 11.82 -8.99
C GLU A 425 -13.31 11.23 -10.30
N LEU A 426 -13.10 12.07 -11.31
CA LEU A 426 -12.51 11.64 -12.58
C LEU A 426 -11.07 11.15 -12.40
N THR A 427 -10.29 11.82 -11.55
CA THR A 427 -8.90 11.41 -11.26
C THR A 427 -8.88 10.04 -10.59
N SER A 428 -9.72 9.83 -9.57
CA SER A 428 -9.86 8.54 -8.89
C SER A 428 -10.28 7.42 -9.86
N ARG A 429 -11.25 7.68 -10.74
CA ARG A 429 -11.73 6.72 -11.74
C ARG A 429 -10.66 6.36 -12.77
N LEU A 430 -9.98 7.38 -13.31
CA LEU A 430 -8.92 7.18 -14.30
C LEU A 430 -7.74 6.42 -13.70
N CYS A 431 -7.32 6.77 -12.48
CA CYS A 431 -6.30 6.05 -11.73
C CYS A 431 -6.66 4.57 -11.56
N ALA A 432 -7.87 4.28 -11.07
CA ALA A 432 -8.32 2.90 -10.85
C ALA A 432 -8.34 2.10 -12.17
N GLY A 433 -8.90 2.67 -13.24
CA GLY A 433 -8.93 2.01 -14.56
C GLY A 433 -7.53 1.74 -15.11
N ALA A 434 -6.62 2.73 -15.06
CA ALA A 434 -5.25 2.59 -15.53
C ALA A 434 -4.43 1.59 -14.70
N LEU A 435 -4.57 1.62 -13.37
CA LEU A 435 -3.91 0.68 -12.46
C LEU A 435 -4.39 -0.75 -12.70
N PHE A 436 -5.69 -0.92 -12.91
CA PHE A 436 -6.30 -2.21 -13.24
C PHE A 436 -5.77 -2.76 -14.57
N VAL A 437 -5.61 -1.90 -15.60
CA VAL A 437 -4.97 -2.28 -16.87
C VAL A 437 -3.52 -2.72 -16.62
N TYR A 438 -2.74 -1.92 -15.90
CA TYR A 438 -1.33 -2.19 -15.65
C TYR A 438 -1.11 -3.53 -14.92
N MET A 439 -1.85 -3.77 -13.83
CA MET A 439 -1.72 -4.99 -13.02
C MET A 439 -2.14 -6.26 -13.77
N ASN A 440 -3.06 -6.15 -14.73
CA ASN A 440 -3.49 -7.29 -15.56
C ASN A 440 -2.67 -7.47 -16.84
N SER A 441 -1.94 -6.45 -17.29
CA SER A 441 -1.17 -6.52 -18.55
C SER A 441 0.28 -6.99 -18.33
N ASN A 442 0.82 -6.78 -17.14
CA ASN A 442 2.21 -7.12 -16.79
C ASN A 442 2.30 -8.38 -15.92
N THR A 443 1.89 -9.54 -16.43
CA THR A 443 2.08 -10.79 -15.69
C THR A 443 3.56 -11.21 -15.60
N ILE A 444 4.47 -10.59 -16.36
CA ILE A 444 5.92 -10.86 -16.26
C ILE A 444 6.72 -9.58 -16.60
N THR A 445 6.86 -8.65 -15.65
CA THR A 445 8.04 -7.76 -15.68
C THR A 445 8.60 -7.66 -14.27
N LYS A 446 9.69 -8.39 -14.01
CA LYS A 446 10.57 -8.13 -12.86
C LYS A 446 10.90 -6.64 -12.88
N MET A 447 10.42 -5.89 -11.90
CA MET A 447 10.95 -4.55 -11.63
C MET A 447 12.44 -4.72 -11.33
N ARG A 448 13.29 -4.32 -12.27
CA ARG A 448 14.67 -3.97 -11.94
C ARG A 448 14.60 -2.58 -11.31
N PHE A 449 14.66 -2.54 -9.99
CA PHE A 449 15.10 -1.35 -9.27
C PHE A 449 16.56 -1.05 -9.59
#